data_AF-A0A182M574-F1
#
_entry.id   AF-A0A182M574-F1
#
_cell.length_a   1.000
_cell.length_b   1.000
_cell.length_c   1.000
_cell.angle_alpha   90.00
_cell.angle_beta   90.00
_cell.angle_gamma   90.00
#
_symmetry.space_group_name_H-M   'P 1'
#
loop_
_entity.id
_entity.type
_entity.pdbx_description
1 polymer ?
#
loop_
_entity_poly.entity_id
_entity_poly.type
_entity_poly.pdbx_seq_one_letter_code
_entity_poly.pdbx_strand_id
1 'polypeptide(L)'
;LTDWSVCSATCGGGKQYREPICYHMGKRVTKQELCLRHAYGKRLEPIVRDCNDDPCPFNWWVGPWQLCPITCRNTLRPVPIRRRSILCVDSNSNARSDAHCNNKPRPHDNEPCGEELPLCQDSARQETERPDTVPLLEDSSLPDLPSPSTPADYEVNNSI
;
A
#
# COMPACT_ATOMS: atom_id res chain seq x y z
N LEU A 1 8.52 -24.92 30.52
CA LEU A 1 8.26 -23.99 29.39
C LEU A 1 7.67 -22.71 29.97
N THR A 2 7.77 -21.59 29.28
CA THR A 2 7.01 -20.38 29.62
C THR A 2 5.53 -20.60 29.40
N ASP A 3 4.72 -19.67 29.91
CA ASP A 3 3.36 -19.51 29.42
C ASP A 3 3.37 -19.11 27.94
N TRP A 4 2.23 -19.26 27.30
CA TRP A 4 2.04 -18.85 25.91
C TRP A 4 2.16 -17.33 25.78
N SER A 5 2.86 -16.88 24.73
CA SER A 5 2.86 -15.48 24.33
C SER A 5 1.46 -15.00 23.98
N VAL A 6 1.29 -13.68 23.87
CA VAL A 6 0.12 -13.11 23.19
C VAL A 6 0.11 -13.62 21.73
N CYS A 7 -1.08 -13.84 21.18
CA CYS A 7 -1.23 -14.26 19.78
C CYS A 7 -0.72 -13.17 18.84
N SER A 8 -0.01 -13.55 17.79
CA SER A 8 0.54 -12.60 16.82
C SER A 8 -0.53 -11.85 16.01
N ALA A 9 -1.76 -12.36 15.96
CA ALA A 9 -2.89 -11.76 15.27
C ALA A 9 -4.12 -11.82 16.18
N THR A 10 -5.06 -10.90 16.02
CA THR A 10 -6.34 -10.89 16.76
C THR A 10 -7.46 -11.62 16.03
N CYS A 11 -7.29 -11.93 14.74
CA CYS A 11 -8.19 -12.66 13.87
C CYS A 11 -7.41 -13.20 12.65
N GLY A 12 -8.02 -14.08 11.88
CA GLY A 12 -7.53 -14.55 10.58
C GLY A 12 -6.33 -15.49 10.66
N GLY A 13 -6.09 -16.08 11.82
CA GLY A 13 -4.97 -16.98 12.09
C GLY A 13 -3.72 -16.23 12.54
N GLY A 14 -3.21 -16.60 13.71
CA GLY A 14 -1.96 -16.13 14.28
C GLY A 14 -1.19 -17.26 14.93
N LYS A 15 -0.04 -16.93 15.54
CA LYS A 15 0.80 -17.89 16.25
C LYS A 15 1.11 -17.41 17.66
N GLN A 16 1.13 -18.36 18.58
CA GLN A 16 1.66 -18.17 19.94
C GLN A 16 2.89 -19.05 20.13
N TYR A 17 3.81 -18.55 20.94
CA TYR A 17 5.09 -19.17 21.22
C TYR A 17 5.22 -19.42 22.72
N ARG A 18 5.82 -20.54 23.10
CA ARG A 18 6.31 -20.75 24.46
C ARG A 18 7.70 -21.37 24.43
N GLU A 19 8.56 -20.86 25.30
CA GLU A 19 9.99 -21.16 25.26
C GLU A 19 10.40 -22.09 26.40
N PRO A 20 11.50 -22.85 26.25
CA PRO A 20 12.11 -23.59 27.35
C PRO A 20 12.57 -22.63 28.46
N ILE A 21 12.24 -22.97 29.71
CA ILE A 21 12.76 -22.29 30.89
C ILE A 21 13.92 -23.10 31.45
N CYS A 22 14.99 -22.39 31.82
CA CYS A 22 16.15 -22.98 32.43
C CYS A 22 16.11 -22.90 33.95
N TYR A 23 16.56 -23.96 34.62
CA TYR A 23 16.71 -24.01 36.06
C TYR A 23 18.13 -24.43 36.43
N HIS A 24 18.69 -23.79 37.45
CA HIS A 24 19.97 -24.15 38.05
C HIS A 24 19.80 -24.18 39.58
N MET A 25 20.15 -25.29 40.22
CA MET A 25 19.97 -25.50 41.67
C MET A 25 18.55 -25.16 42.16
N GLY A 26 17.54 -25.60 41.41
CA GLY A 26 16.11 -25.35 41.72
C GLY A 26 15.62 -23.92 41.47
N LYS A 27 16.46 -23.00 40.99
CA LYS A 27 16.09 -21.60 40.71
C LYS A 27 16.05 -21.33 39.20
N ARG A 28 15.08 -20.54 38.76
CA ARG A 28 14.97 -20.09 37.36
C ARG A 28 16.18 -19.22 37.00
N VAL A 29 16.80 -19.53 35.86
CA VAL A 29 17.92 -18.76 35.30
C VAL A 29 17.43 -18.00 34.07
N THR A 30 17.61 -16.67 34.08
CA THR A 30 17.25 -15.78 32.96
C THR A 30 18.43 -15.47 32.04
N LYS A 31 19.68 -15.60 32.53
CA LYS A 31 20.87 -15.41 31.70
C LYS A 31 21.09 -16.63 30.79
N GLN A 32 21.03 -16.40 29.48
CA GLN A 32 21.21 -17.42 28.44
C GLN A 32 22.55 -18.18 28.62
N GLU A 33 23.63 -17.48 28.93
CA GLU A 33 24.97 -18.06 29.10
C GLU A 33 25.04 -19.09 30.24
N LEU A 34 24.43 -18.77 31.39
CA LEU A 34 24.36 -19.68 32.52
C LEU A 34 23.48 -20.89 32.21
N CYS A 35 22.41 -20.69 31.43
CA CYS A 35 21.59 -21.78 30.99
C CYS A 35 22.35 -22.74 30.07
N LEU A 36 23.08 -22.23 29.09
CA LEU A 36 23.83 -23.03 28.13
C LEU A 36 25.03 -23.75 28.80
N ARG A 37 25.69 -23.10 29.76
CA ARG A 37 26.84 -23.67 30.48
C ARG A 37 26.49 -24.83 31.43
N HIS A 38 25.29 -24.81 31.99
CA HIS A 38 24.86 -25.79 33.00
C HIS A 38 23.69 -26.69 32.55
N ALA A 39 23.34 -26.66 31.26
CA ALA A 39 22.28 -27.50 30.71
C ALA A 39 22.70 -28.98 30.73
N TYR A 40 22.03 -29.79 31.56
CA TYR A 40 22.07 -31.24 31.46
C TYR A 40 21.04 -31.67 30.41
N GLY A 41 21.47 -31.77 29.15
CA GLY A 41 20.66 -32.30 28.03
C GLY A 41 20.39 -31.30 26.90
N LYS A 42 19.71 -31.78 25.86
CA LYS A 42 19.35 -30.98 24.67
C LYS A 42 18.30 -29.93 25.06
N ARG A 43 18.53 -28.67 24.69
CA ARG A 43 17.54 -27.59 24.81
C ARG A 43 16.31 -27.97 23.97
N LEU A 44 15.14 -27.96 24.59
CA LEU A 44 13.88 -28.15 23.86
C LEU A 44 13.67 -26.98 22.91
N GLU A 45 13.20 -27.27 21.70
CA GLU A 45 12.80 -26.22 20.76
C GLU A 45 11.57 -25.45 21.28
N PRO A 46 11.43 -24.16 20.96
CA PRO A 46 10.21 -23.43 21.20
C PRO A 46 9.01 -24.15 20.58
N ILE A 47 7.91 -24.22 21.33
CA ILE A 47 6.67 -24.81 20.83
C ILE A 47 5.82 -23.68 20.25
N VAL A 48 5.30 -23.92 19.04
CA VAL A 48 4.40 -23.01 18.34
C VAL A 48 3.02 -23.64 18.25
N ARG A 49 1.98 -22.82 18.40
CA ARG A 49 0.60 -23.23 18.14
C ARG A 49 -0.15 -22.11 17.43
N ASP A 50 -1.11 -22.48 16.61
CA ASP A 50 -2.04 -21.54 15.99
C ASP A 50 -3.06 -20.99 17.02
N CYS A 51 -3.58 -19.80 16.74
CA CYS A 51 -4.54 -19.07 17.57
C CYS A 51 -5.35 -18.10 16.71
N ASN A 52 -6.54 -17.73 17.19
CA ASN A 52 -7.42 -16.72 16.57
C ASN A 52 -7.75 -17.00 15.09
N ASP A 53 -8.20 -18.23 14.81
CA ASP A 53 -8.52 -18.71 13.46
C ASP A 53 -9.82 -18.13 12.88
N ASP A 54 -10.62 -17.42 13.68
CA ASP A 54 -11.84 -16.76 13.23
C ASP A 54 -11.55 -15.71 12.15
N PRO A 55 -12.36 -15.61 11.08
CA PRO A 55 -12.13 -14.69 10.00
C PRO A 55 -12.15 -13.23 10.48
N CYS A 56 -11.26 -12.40 9.91
CA CYS A 56 -11.23 -10.98 10.22
C CYS A 56 -12.47 -10.26 9.65
N PRO A 57 -13.07 -9.33 10.42
CA PRO A 57 -14.23 -8.56 9.96
C PRO A 57 -13.92 -7.60 8.82
N PHE A 58 -12.65 -7.21 8.67
CA PHE A 58 -12.15 -6.33 7.61
C PHE A 58 -11.05 -7.02 6.80
N ASN A 59 -11.07 -6.84 5.49
CA ASN A 59 -10.10 -7.40 4.58
C ASN A 59 -9.78 -6.45 3.43
N TRP A 60 -8.58 -6.57 2.87
CA TRP A 60 -8.21 -5.86 1.65
C TRP A 60 -8.94 -6.46 0.45
N TRP A 61 -9.78 -5.65 -0.19
CA TRP A 61 -10.29 -5.92 -1.51
C TRP A 61 -9.29 -5.42 -2.55
N VAL A 62 -9.05 -6.22 -3.59
CA VAL A 62 -8.09 -5.95 -4.65
C VAL A 62 -8.81 -5.93 -5.98
N GLY A 63 -8.83 -4.76 -6.61
CA GLY A 63 -9.43 -4.57 -7.91
C GLY A 63 -8.57 -5.08 -9.07
N PRO A 64 -9.13 -5.11 -10.29
CA PRO A 64 -8.38 -5.45 -11.49
C PRO A 64 -7.31 -4.39 -11.77
N TRP A 65 -6.25 -4.82 -12.46
CA TRP A 65 -5.25 -3.92 -12.98
C TRP A 65 -5.80 -3.04 -14.11
N GLN A 66 -5.42 -1.78 -14.10
CA GLN A 66 -5.61 -0.88 -15.24
C GLN A 66 -4.80 -1.35 -16.44
N LEU A 67 -5.25 -0.97 -17.63
CA LEU A 67 -4.52 -1.21 -18.87
C LEU A 67 -3.20 -0.44 -18.85
N CYS A 68 -2.17 -1.04 -19.43
CA CYS A 68 -0.90 -0.35 -19.62
C CYS A 68 -1.06 0.76 -20.66
N PRO A 69 -0.43 1.94 -20.44
CA PRO A 69 -0.54 3.07 -21.37
C PRO A 69 0.33 2.91 -22.62
N ILE A 70 0.85 1.71 -22.88
CA ILE A 70 1.74 1.38 -24.00
C ILE A 70 1.30 0.08 -24.67
N THR A 71 1.52 0.01 -25.98
CA THR A 71 1.31 -1.21 -26.80
C THR A 71 2.63 -1.80 -27.31
N CYS A 72 3.73 -1.06 -27.20
CA CYS A 72 5.09 -1.51 -27.47
C CYS A 72 6.05 -0.92 -26.42
N ARG A 73 7.16 -1.62 -26.16
CA ARG A 73 8.21 -1.20 -25.21
C ARG A 73 9.34 -0.47 -25.94
N ASN A 74 9.72 0.70 -25.45
CA ASN A 74 10.92 1.40 -25.93
C ASN A 74 12.03 1.28 -24.86
N THR A 75 13.20 0.75 -25.22
CA THR A 75 14.33 0.53 -24.30
C THR A 75 14.98 1.82 -23.82
N LEU A 76 14.80 2.92 -24.55
CA LEU A 76 15.32 4.25 -24.21
C LEU A 76 14.37 5.05 -23.31
N ARG A 77 13.15 4.55 -23.06
CA ARG A 77 12.14 5.23 -22.24
C ARG A 77 11.90 4.47 -20.93
N PRO A 78 11.54 5.18 -19.84
CA PRO A 78 11.16 4.53 -18.59
C PRO A 78 9.99 3.57 -18.78
N VAL A 79 10.04 2.44 -18.07
CA VAL A 79 8.93 1.47 -18.01
C VAL A 79 7.73 2.13 -17.34
N PRO A 80 6.55 2.21 -18.00
CA PRO A 80 5.37 2.78 -17.38
C PRO A 80 4.83 1.85 -16.28
N ILE A 81 4.05 2.44 -15.37
CA ILE A 81 3.44 1.73 -14.24
C ILE A 81 1.93 1.63 -14.48
N ARG A 82 1.37 0.42 -14.32
CA ARG A 82 -0.08 0.22 -14.20
C ARG A 82 -0.49 0.24 -12.74
N ARG A 83 -1.71 0.72 -12.48
CA ARG A 83 -2.28 0.80 -11.13
C ARG A 83 -3.48 -0.11 -10.96
N ARG A 84 -3.84 -0.43 -9.72
CA ARG A 84 -5.11 -1.05 -9.36
C ARG A 84 -5.68 -0.42 -8.09
N SER A 85 -6.99 -0.54 -7.94
CA SER A 85 -7.68 -0.09 -6.72
C SER A 85 -7.49 -1.09 -5.59
N ILE A 86 -7.19 -0.59 -4.39
CA ILE A 86 -7.12 -1.37 -3.16
C ILE A 86 -7.98 -0.65 -2.13
N LEU A 87 -8.93 -1.38 -1.54
CA LEU A 87 -9.87 -0.81 -0.58
C LEU A 87 -9.94 -1.74 0.64
N CYS A 88 -9.97 -1.17 1.83
CA CYS A 88 -10.36 -1.94 3.01
C CYS A 88 -11.88 -2.09 3.01
N VAL A 89 -12.38 -3.33 3.08
CA VAL A 89 -13.81 -3.61 3.07
C VAL A 89 -14.25 -4.39 4.31
N ASP A 90 -15.49 -4.16 4.74
CA ASP A 90 -16.14 -4.97 5.78
C ASP A 90 -16.81 -6.23 5.22
N SER A 91 -17.45 -7.02 6.08
CA SER A 91 -18.16 -8.25 5.71
C SER A 91 -19.27 -8.05 4.67
N ASN A 92 -19.78 -6.82 4.52
CA ASN A 92 -20.81 -6.46 3.55
C ASN A 92 -20.23 -5.79 2.29
N SER A 93 -18.90 -5.83 2.10
CA SER A 93 -18.19 -5.19 0.99
C SER A 93 -18.29 -3.66 0.94
N ASN A 94 -18.59 -3.01 2.06
CA ASN A 94 -18.54 -1.55 2.13
C ASN A 94 -17.10 -1.07 2.33
N ALA A 95 -16.71 -0.02 1.61
CA ALA A 95 -15.42 0.62 1.79
C ALA A 95 -15.30 1.26 3.18
N ARG A 96 -14.19 1.00 3.86
CA ARG A 96 -13.83 1.51 5.18
C ARG A 96 -12.45 2.14 5.14
N SER A 97 -12.09 2.81 6.23
CA SER A 97 -10.73 3.34 6.40
C SER A 97 -9.70 2.20 6.39
N ASP A 98 -8.59 2.42 5.69
CA ASP A 98 -7.42 1.54 5.63
C ASP A 98 -6.93 1.08 7.01
N ALA A 99 -7.13 1.90 8.06
CA ALA A 99 -6.73 1.58 9.43
C ALA A 99 -7.30 0.25 9.95
N HIS A 100 -8.49 -0.15 9.48
CA HIS A 100 -9.13 -1.40 9.87
C HIS A 100 -8.45 -2.65 9.29
N CYS A 101 -7.71 -2.50 8.20
CA CYS A 101 -7.02 -3.59 7.51
C CYS A 101 -5.49 -3.61 7.77
N ASN A 102 -4.98 -2.75 8.66
CA ASN A 102 -3.55 -2.65 9.00
C ASN A 102 -2.99 -3.90 9.70
N ASN A 103 -3.84 -4.80 10.17
CA ASN A 103 -3.42 -6.10 10.71
C ASN A 103 -2.86 -7.05 9.64
N LYS A 104 -3.06 -6.73 8.36
CA LYS A 104 -2.53 -7.47 7.21
C LYS A 104 -1.72 -6.53 6.31
N PRO A 105 -0.65 -7.03 5.66
CA PRO A 105 0.10 -6.23 4.70
C PRO A 105 -0.82 -5.69 3.60
N ARG A 106 -0.72 -4.38 3.33
CA ARG A 106 -1.44 -3.76 2.21
C ARG A 106 -0.89 -4.33 0.89
N PRO A 107 -1.73 -4.87 -0.01
CA PRO A 107 -1.26 -5.36 -1.30
C PRO A 107 -0.65 -4.23 -2.15
N HIS A 108 0.16 -4.59 -3.15
CA HIS A 108 0.74 -3.60 -4.07
C HIS A 108 -0.32 -3.00 -4.99
N ASP A 109 -0.36 -1.68 -5.11
CA ASP A 109 -1.29 -0.93 -5.96
C ASP A 109 -0.68 -0.54 -7.31
N ASN A 110 0.62 -0.78 -7.51
CA ASN A 110 1.39 -0.38 -8.67
C ASN A 110 2.30 -1.53 -9.14
N GLU A 111 2.43 -1.69 -10.46
CA GLU A 111 3.31 -2.71 -11.07
C GLU A 111 3.88 -2.17 -12.39
N PRO A 112 5.14 -2.49 -12.74
CA PRO A 112 5.68 -2.18 -14.07
C PRO A 112 4.87 -2.86 -15.19
N CYS A 113 4.82 -2.20 -16.34
CA CYS A 113 4.14 -2.67 -17.54
C CYS A 113 5.10 -3.19 -18.60
N GLY A 114 4.59 -4.02 -19.50
CA GLY A 114 5.25 -4.24 -20.79
C GLY A 114 6.47 -5.17 -20.77
N GLU A 115 6.57 -6.06 -19.79
CA GLU A 115 7.55 -7.16 -19.85
C GLU A 115 7.32 -8.03 -21.10
N GLU A 116 6.06 -8.25 -21.49
CA GLU A 116 5.63 -9.08 -22.63
C GLU A 116 5.36 -8.31 -23.93
N LEU A 117 5.49 -6.97 -23.95
CA LEU A 117 5.19 -6.17 -25.13
C LEU A 117 6.35 -6.17 -26.14
N PRO A 118 6.07 -6.14 -27.46
CA PRO A 118 7.09 -6.06 -28.49
C PRO A 118 7.87 -4.74 -28.40
N LEU A 119 9.10 -4.72 -28.91
CA LEU A 119 9.86 -3.48 -29.01
C LEU A 119 9.20 -2.54 -30.02
N CYS A 120 9.11 -1.26 -29.68
CA CYS A 120 8.67 -0.25 -30.65
C CYS A 120 9.69 -0.22 -31.80
N GLN A 121 9.20 -0.29 -33.03
CA GLN A 121 10.04 -0.01 -34.19
C GLN A 121 10.24 1.50 -34.23
N ASP A 122 11.48 1.93 -34.00
CA ASP A 122 11.89 3.29 -34.29
C ASP A 122 11.91 3.44 -35.80
N SER A 123 10.76 3.72 -36.40
CA SER A 123 10.72 4.38 -37.70
C SER A 123 11.41 5.70 -37.48
N ALA A 124 12.70 5.77 -37.83
CA ALA A 124 13.49 6.99 -37.85
C ALA A 124 12.61 8.12 -38.37
N ARG A 125 12.61 9.26 -37.69
CA ARG A 125 11.95 10.48 -38.14
C ARG A 125 12.24 10.67 -39.63
N GLN A 126 11.29 10.33 -40.49
CA GLN A 126 11.02 11.22 -41.59
C GLN A 126 10.22 12.34 -40.92
N GLU A 127 10.90 13.44 -40.62
CA GLU A 127 10.26 14.76 -40.63
C GLU A 127 9.61 14.91 -42.00
N THR A 128 8.44 14.31 -42.18
CA THR A 128 7.46 14.88 -43.09
C THR A 128 6.86 16.01 -42.26
N GLU A 129 7.27 17.22 -42.60
CA GLU A 129 6.63 18.44 -42.09
C GLU A 129 5.14 18.21 -42.04
N ARG A 130 4.55 18.37 -40.85
CA ARG A 130 3.11 18.53 -40.73
C ARG A 130 2.76 19.78 -41.54
N PRO A 131 1.95 19.72 -42.61
CA PRO A 131 1.51 20.91 -43.32
C PRO A 131 0.36 21.54 -42.53
N ASP A 132 0.60 21.90 -41.27
CA ASP A 132 -0.33 22.69 -40.46
C ASP A 132 0.46 23.74 -39.70
N THR A 133 1.16 24.61 -40.43
CA THR A 133 1.26 26.00 -39.99
C THR A 133 -0.13 26.58 -40.15
N VAL A 134 -0.98 26.46 -39.12
CA VAL A 134 -2.07 27.40 -38.95
C VAL A 134 -1.39 28.72 -38.58
N PRO A 135 -1.53 29.79 -39.39
CA PRO A 135 -1.01 31.09 -39.00
C PRO A 135 -1.60 31.45 -37.64
N LEU A 136 -0.73 31.81 -36.69
CA LEU A 136 -1.15 32.45 -35.45
C LEU A 136 -1.87 33.75 -35.84
N LEU A 137 -3.19 33.73 -35.86
CA LEU A 137 -3.98 34.94 -35.82
C LEU A 137 -3.76 35.52 -34.42
N GLU A 138 -3.09 36.67 -34.38
CA GLU A 138 -3.01 37.51 -33.19
C GLU A 138 -4.41 37.95 -32.80
N ASP A 139 -5.02 37.27 -31.84
CA ASP A 139 -6.25 37.75 -31.22
C ASP A 139 -5.87 38.75 -30.13
N SER A 140 -5.68 40.00 -30.58
CA SER A 140 -5.69 41.16 -29.70
C SER A 140 -7.14 41.41 -29.26
N SER A 141 -7.31 41.60 -27.93
CA SER A 141 -8.53 42.03 -27.21
C SER A 141 -9.47 40.94 -26.65
N LEU A 142 -9.08 40.37 -25.51
CA LEU A 142 -10.05 39.97 -24.47
C LEU A 142 -10.27 41.18 -23.53
N PRO A 143 -11.51 41.66 -23.33
CA PRO A 143 -11.79 42.67 -22.32
C PRO A 143 -11.70 42.07 -20.92
N ASP A 144 -11.08 42.82 -20.00
CA ASP A 144 -10.94 42.46 -18.59
C ASP A 144 -12.30 42.14 -17.95
N LEU A 145 -12.44 40.90 -17.46
CA LEU A 145 -13.50 40.56 -16.52
C LEU A 145 -13.16 41.18 -15.16
N PRO A 146 -14.07 41.93 -14.51
CA PRO A 146 -13.82 42.45 -13.18
C PRO A 146 -13.72 41.30 -12.19
N SER A 147 -12.76 41.42 -11.26
CA SER A 147 -12.53 40.45 -10.19
C SER A 147 -13.78 40.31 -9.30
N PRO A 148 -14.06 39.10 -8.77
CA PRO A 148 -15.13 38.94 -7.79
C PRO A 148 -14.79 39.68 -6.49
N SER A 149 -15.70 40.54 -6.05
CA SER A 149 -15.65 41.19 -4.75
C SER A 149 -15.68 40.15 -3.63
N THR A 150 -14.86 40.37 -2.59
CA THR A 150 -14.83 39.55 -1.39
C THR A 150 -16.12 39.73 -0.56
N PRO A 151 -16.54 38.75 0.26
CA PRO A 151 -17.82 38.79 0.99
C PRO A 151 -17.88 39.72 2.21
N ALA A 152 -17.03 40.74 2.31
CA ALA A 152 -16.81 41.47 3.58
C ALA A 152 -17.59 42.79 3.74
N ASP A 153 -18.41 43.21 2.79
CA ASP A 153 -19.08 44.54 2.84
C ASP A 153 -20.60 44.52 2.99
N TYR A 154 -21.23 43.40 3.40
CA TYR A 154 -22.66 43.40 3.73
C TYR A 154 -22.90 43.62 5.23
N GLU A 155 -22.60 44.81 5.73
CA GLU A 155 -23.29 45.28 6.93
C GLU A 155 -23.74 46.74 6.79
N VAL A 156 -25.03 46.93 7.09
CA VAL A 156 -25.73 48.18 7.46
C VAL A 156 -26.19 49.10 6.32
N ASN A 157 -27.45 48.92 5.88
CA ASN A 157 -28.52 49.89 6.17
C ASN A 157 -29.83 49.52 5.46
N ASN A 158 -30.90 49.26 6.23
CA ASN A 158 -32.05 50.17 6.21
C ASN A 158 -33.06 49.86 7.31
N SER A 159 -33.15 50.80 8.23
CA SER A 159 -34.32 51.09 9.04
C SER A 159 -35.52 51.41 8.15
N ILE A 160 -36.66 50.75 8.39
CA ILE A 160 -38.02 51.34 8.44
C ILE A 160 -38.77 50.63 9.56
#